data_AF-A0A8X7Y7L4-F1
#
_entry.id   AF-A0A8X7Y7L4-F1
#
_cell.length_a   1.000
_cell.length_b   1.000
_cell.length_c   1.000
_cell.angle_alpha   90.00
_cell.angle_beta   90.00
_cell.angle_gamma   90.00
#
_symmetry.space_group_name_H-M   'P 1'
#
loop_
_entity.id
_entity.type
_entity.pdbx_description
1 polymer ?
#
loop_
_entity_poly.entity_id
_entity_poly.type
_entity_poly.pdbx_seq_one_letter_code
_entity_poly.pdbx_strand_id
1 'polypeptide(L)'
;MTRYVSSRDNLRILMNLLRESSKSIQIEAFHVFKLFAANQNKPPDIVNILVANRSKLLRLFADFKIDKEDEQFEADKAQVVREIAALEPRE
;
A
#
# COMPACT_ATOMS: atom_id res chain seq x y z
N MET A 1 11.13 6.40 -11.42
CA MET A 1 10.35 5.87 -10.27
C MET A 1 9.51 6.92 -9.58
N THR A 2 10.04 8.09 -9.19
CA THR A 2 9.31 9.14 -8.45
C THR A 2 8.01 9.59 -9.11
N ARG A 3 8.00 9.74 -10.45
CA ARG A 3 6.75 10.05 -11.20
C ARG A 3 5.67 8.98 -11.05
N TYR A 4 6.05 7.70 -10.97
CA TYR A 4 5.11 6.59 -10.90
C TYR A 4 4.41 6.55 -9.53
N VAL A 5 5.19 6.64 -8.45
CA VAL A 5 4.70 6.61 -7.05
C VAL A 5 4.04 7.91 -6.58
N SER A 6 4.04 8.93 -7.44
CA SER A 6 3.33 10.21 -7.24
C SER A 6 2.07 10.31 -8.11
N SER A 7 1.70 9.27 -8.85
CA SER A 7 0.52 9.26 -9.71
C SER A 7 -0.69 8.63 -9.02
N ARG A 8 -1.78 9.41 -8.93
CA ARG A 8 -3.08 8.96 -8.42
C ARG A 8 -3.63 7.76 -9.17
N ASP A 9 -3.48 7.72 -10.48
CA ASP A 9 -4.02 6.64 -11.31
C ASP A 9 -3.26 5.34 -11.11
N ASN A 10 -1.94 5.42 -10.96
CA ASN A 10 -1.12 4.25 -10.62
C ASN A 10 -1.47 3.71 -9.23
N LEU A 11 -1.66 4.60 -8.24
CA LEU A 11 -2.10 4.18 -6.91
C LEU A 11 -3.45 3.45 -6.96
N ARG A 12 -4.43 3.98 -7.70
CA ARG A 12 -5.75 3.36 -7.84
C ARG A 12 -5.67 1.97 -8.48
N ILE A 13 -4.86 1.82 -9.53
CA ILE A 13 -4.66 0.52 -10.18
C ILE A 13 -4.15 -0.49 -9.15
N LEU A 14 -3.11 -0.15 -8.39
CA LEU A 14 -2.57 -1.05 -7.36
C LEU A 14 -3.56 -1.34 -6.24
N MET A 15 -4.32 -0.34 -5.77
CA MET A 15 -5.35 -0.54 -4.76
C MET A 15 -6.49 -1.46 -5.24
N ASN A 16 -6.76 -1.52 -6.55
CA ASN A 16 -7.69 -2.48 -7.12
C ASN A 16 -7.04 -3.87 -7.21
N LEU A 17 -5.79 -3.96 -7.68
CA LEU A 17 -5.06 -5.23 -7.79
C LEU A 17 -4.85 -5.92 -6.43
N LEU A 18 -4.70 -5.16 -5.34
CA LEU A 18 -4.67 -5.69 -3.97
C LEU A 18 -5.96 -6.40 -3.55
N ARG A 19 -7.06 -6.24 -4.28
CA ARG A 19 -8.36 -6.89 -4.00
C ARG A 19 -8.70 -8.01 -4.99
N GLU A 20 -7.82 -8.32 -5.94
CA GLU A 20 -8.05 -9.38 -6.93
C GLU A 20 -8.10 -10.76 -6.27
N SER A 21 -8.78 -11.72 -6.88
CA SER A 21 -8.92 -13.08 -6.32
C SER A 21 -7.62 -13.88 -6.33
N SER A 22 -6.72 -13.58 -7.27
CA SER A 22 -5.43 -14.26 -7.40
C SER A 22 -4.44 -13.77 -6.34
N LYS A 23 -4.03 -14.68 -5.44
CA LYS A 23 -2.99 -14.40 -4.43
C LYS A 23 -1.69 -13.90 -5.06
N SER A 24 -1.26 -14.46 -6.19
CA SER A 24 -0.04 -14.02 -6.87
C SER A 24 -0.13 -12.58 -7.33
N ILE A 25 -1.29 -12.17 -7.88
CA ILE A 25 -1.50 -10.77 -8.29
C ILE A 25 -1.48 -9.84 -7.08
N GLN A 26 -2.11 -10.23 -5.97
CA GLN A 26 -2.10 -9.43 -4.75
C GLN A 26 -0.68 -9.23 -4.21
N ILE A 27 0.15 -10.28 -4.20
CA ILE A 27 1.54 -10.24 -3.70
C ILE A 27 2.38 -9.29 -4.58
N GLU A 28 2.33 -9.44 -5.90
CA GLU A 28 3.05 -8.56 -6.81
C GLU A 28 2.57 -7.10 -6.71
N ALA A 29 1.25 -6.89 -6.59
CA ALA A 29 0.68 -5.57 -6.38
C ALA A 29 1.17 -4.94 -5.06
N PHE A 30 1.33 -5.73 -4.01
CA PHE A 30 1.88 -5.28 -2.74
C PHE A 30 3.34 -4.84 -2.85
N HIS A 31 4.18 -5.58 -3.57
CA HIS A 31 5.58 -5.21 -3.78
C HIS A 31 5.74 -3.86 -4.50
N VAL A 32 4.79 -3.48 -5.34
CA VAL A 32 4.76 -2.14 -5.94
C VAL A 32 4.09 -1.12 -5.02
N PHE A 33 2.99 -1.48 -4.36
CA PHE A 33 2.26 -0.59 -3.46
C PHE A 33 3.11 -0.13 -2.27
N LYS A 34 3.99 -0.98 -1.72
CA LYS A 34 4.88 -0.58 -0.63
C LYS A 34 5.77 0.63 -0.98
N LEU A 35 6.06 0.84 -2.27
CA LEU A 35 6.83 2.01 -2.73
C LEU A 35 6.04 3.32 -2.60
N PHE A 36 4.70 3.27 -2.72
CA PHE A 36 3.85 4.43 -2.47
C PHE A 36 3.84 4.78 -0.97
N ALA A 37 3.74 3.77 -0.10
CA ALA A 37 3.78 3.96 1.34
C ALA A 37 5.17 4.43 1.83
N ALA A 38 6.26 3.96 1.23
CA ALA A 38 7.63 4.33 1.60
C ALA A 38 8.10 5.68 1.02
N ASN A 39 7.37 6.26 0.05
CA ASN A 39 7.77 7.52 -0.57
C ASN A 39 7.80 8.66 0.48
N GLN A 40 8.96 9.23 0.77
CA GLN A 40 9.06 10.34 1.74
C GLN A 40 8.46 11.65 1.20
N ASN A 41 8.42 11.79 -0.13
CA ASN A 41 7.90 12.96 -0.85
C ASN A 41 6.53 12.66 -1.49
N LYS A 42 5.61 12.02 -0.74
CA LYS A 42 4.23 11.77 -1.20
C LYS A 42 3.55 13.12 -1.49
N PRO A 43 3.00 13.32 -2.69
CA PRO A 43 2.18 14.50 -2.94
C PRO A 43 0.88 14.47 -2.12
N PRO A 44 0.24 15.63 -1.87
CA PRO A 44 -0.96 15.71 -1.01
C PRO A 44 -2.12 14.83 -1.48
N ASP A 45 -2.33 14.69 -2.79
CA ASP A 45 -3.40 13.86 -3.35
C ASP A 45 -3.23 12.37 -3.03
N ILE A 46 -2.00 11.85 -3.10
CA ILE A 46 -1.64 10.48 -2.70
C ILE A 46 -1.91 10.30 -1.20
N VAL A 47 -1.45 11.23 -0.37
CA VAL A 47 -1.68 11.18 1.09
C VAL A 47 -3.17 11.15 1.38
N ASN A 48 -3.95 12.05 0.79
CA ASN A 48 -5.38 12.16 1.03
C ASN A 48 -6.14 10.90 0.60
N ILE A 49 -5.73 10.23 -0.49
CA ILE A 49 -6.30 8.94 -0.90
C ILE A 49 -5.99 7.84 0.12
N LEU A 50 -4.74 7.74 0.57
CA LEU A 50 -4.35 6.74 1.57
C LEU A 50 -5.07 6.96 2.90
N VAL A 51 -5.19 8.21 3.34
CA VAL A 51 -5.93 8.57 4.56
C VAL A 51 -7.42 8.25 4.42
N ALA A 52 -8.06 8.63 3.31
CA ALA A 52 -9.47 8.34 3.07
C ALA A 52 -9.81 6.84 3.04
N ASN A 53 -8.82 5.98 2.74
CA ASN A 53 -8.98 4.53 2.69
C ASN A 53 -8.30 3.80 3.86
N ARG A 54 -7.76 4.52 4.85
CA ARG A 54 -6.90 3.99 5.92
C ARG A 54 -7.49 2.76 6.59
N SER A 55 -8.71 2.86 7.12
CA SER A 55 -9.35 1.75 7.84
C SER A 55 -9.53 0.50 6.98
N LYS A 56 -9.81 0.67 5.68
CA LYS A 56 -9.98 -0.45 4.74
C LYS A 56 -8.62 -1.09 4.40
N LEU A 57 -7.60 -0.27 4.18
CA LEU A 57 -6.23 -0.74 3.89
C LEU A 57 -5.65 -1.49 5.09
N LEU A 58 -5.80 -0.97 6.31
CA LEU A 58 -5.31 -1.63 7.52
C LEU A 58 -6.00 -2.98 7.75
N ARG A 59 -7.32 -3.06 7.53
CA ARG A 59 -8.05 -4.33 7.58
C ARG A 59 -7.55 -5.31 6.52
N LEU A 60 -7.40 -4.84 5.28
CA LEU A 60 -6.90 -5.67 4.18
C LEU A 60 -5.52 -6.26 4.52
N PHE A 61 -4.59 -5.47 5.04
CA PHE A 61 -3.25 -5.96 5.39
C PHE A 61 -3.20 -6.84 6.64
N ALA A 62 -4.15 -6.71 7.57
CA ALA A 62 -4.28 -7.63 8.69
C ALA A 62 -4.70 -9.04 8.23
N ASP A 63 -5.58 -9.11 7.24
CA ASP A 63 -6.06 -10.37 6.66
C ASP A 63 -5.13 -10.91 5.56
N PHE A 64 -4.15 -10.11 5.12
CA PHE A 64 -3.25 -10.48 4.04
C PHE A 64 -2.17 -11.46 4.52
N LYS A 65 -2.38 -12.74 4.20
CA LYS A 65 -1.48 -13.85 4.53
C LYS A 65 -0.92 -14.48 3.27
N ILE A 66 0.36 -14.81 3.34
CA ILE A 66 1.05 -15.60 2.34
C ILE A 66 1.24 -17.04 2.85
N ASP A 67 1.28 -18.00 1.95
CA ASP A 67 1.34 -19.43 2.31
C ASP A 67 2.75 -19.89 2.73
N LYS A 68 3.75 -19.01 2.64
CA LYS A 68 5.16 -19.27 3.00
C LYS A 68 5.57 -18.40 4.18
N GLU A 69 6.45 -18.94 5.02
CA GLU A 69 7.20 -18.14 6.01
C GLU A 69 8.21 -17.26 5.26
N ASP A 70 7.77 -16.08 4.84
CA ASP A 70 8.62 -15.04 4.26
C ASP A 70 8.70 -13.88 5.27
N GLU A 71 9.74 -13.91 6.09
CA GLU A 71 9.99 -12.89 7.12
C GLU A 71 10.15 -11.49 6.52
N GLN A 72 10.73 -11.39 5.32
CA GLN A 72 10.92 -10.11 4.64
C GLN A 72 9.58 -9.51 4.22
N PHE A 73 8.68 -10.34 3.68
CA PHE A 73 7.34 -9.90 3.33
C PHE A 73 6.56 -9.38 4.55
N GLU A 74 6.61 -10.12 5.67
CA GLU A 74 5.94 -9.71 6.90
C GLU A 74 6.54 -8.42 7.49
N ALA A 75 7.86 -8.24 7.40
CA ALA A 75 8.53 -7.00 7.80
C ALA A 75 8.10 -5.80 6.94
N ASP A 76 8.07 -5.99 5.60
CA ASP A 76 7.60 -4.97 4.65
C ASP A 76 6.13 -4.60 4.92
N LYS A 77 5.28 -5.60 5.16
CA LYS A 77 3.85 -5.42 5.46
C LYS A 77 3.67 -4.62 6.75
N ALA A 78 4.42 -4.98 7.79
CA ALA A 78 4.40 -4.27 9.06
C ALA A 78 4.85 -2.80 8.89
N GLN A 79 5.85 -2.54 8.04
CA GLN A 79 6.28 -1.18 7.74
C GLN A 79 5.17 -0.39 7.01
N VAL A 80 4.57 -0.95 5.97
CA VAL A 80 3.47 -0.32 5.23
C VAL A 80 2.29 0.02 6.15
N VAL A 81 1.93 -0.90 7.04
CA VAL A 81 0.88 -0.69 8.04
C VAL A 81 1.21 0.47 8.97
N ARG A 82 2.44 0.53 9.49
CA ARG A 82 2.89 1.64 10.36
C ARG A 82 2.84 2.98 9.63
N GLU A 83 3.36 3.03 8.41
CA GLU A 83 3.37 4.24 7.58
C GLU A 83 1.95 4.76 7.33
N ILE A 84 1.03 3.90 6.90
CA ILE A 84 -0.36 4.28 6.63
C ILE A 84 -1.10 4.71 7.90
N ALA A 85 -0.87 4.02 9.02
CA ALA A 85 -1.49 4.36 10.30
C ALA A 85 -1.10 5.76 10.78
N ALA A 86 0.16 6.15 10.55
CA ALA A 86 0.76 7.42 10.97
C ALA A 86 0.56 8.58 9.99
N LEU A 87 -0.06 8.36 8.83
CA LEU A 87 -0.35 9.46 7.89
C LEU A 87 -1.31 10.47 8.52
N GLU A 88 -1.16 11.73 8.16
CA GLU A 88 -2.13 12.79 8.46
C GLU A 88 -2.61 13.42 7.16
N PRO A 89 -3.88 13.89 7.08
CA PRO A 89 -4.35 14.66 5.93
C PRO A 89 -3.40 15.82 5.64
N ARG A 90 -3.18 16.11 4.35
CA ARG A 90 -2.39 17.28 3.92
C ARG A 90 -3.29 18.20 3.10
N GLU A 91 -3.22 19.49 3.40
CA GLU A 91 -3.86 20.56 2.63
C GLU A 91 -3.18 20.76 1.27
#